data_AF-A0A3L7V1M2-F1
#
_entry.id   AF-A0A3L7V1M2-F1
#
_cell.length_a   1.000
_cell.length_b   1.000
_cell.length_c   1.000
_cell.angle_alpha   90.00
_cell.angle_beta   90.00
_cell.angle_gamma   90.00
#
_symmetry.space_group_name_H-M   'P 1'
#
loop_
_entity.id
_entity.type
_entity.pdbx_description
1 polymer ?
#
loop_
_entity_poly.entity_id
_entity_poly.type
_entity_poly.pdbx_seq_one_letter_code
_entity_poly.pdbx_strand_id
1 'polypeptide(L)'
;RAYEHNGDRPFASLIADSITMVDPAEMTARELFREMARRKLFRTPVRGESARKDQFFMSIANPGCAEAKRNADGSLDRDYKYGRQPGQFAIEDTICVPMEISLLPVSSTNLIRSRLPEVWTRLNAPDSPTQ
;
A
#
# COMPACT_ATOMS: atom_id res chain seq x y z
N ARG A 1 -20.49 10.29 -11.69
CA ARG A 1 -21.42 11.16 -12.45
C ARG A 1 -22.02 10.32 -13.56
N ALA A 2 -23.34 10.34 -13.74
CA ALA A 2 -24.00 9.61 -14.82
C ALA A 2 -23.45 10.09 -16.18
N TYR A 3 -23.20 9.16 -17.09
CA TYR A 3 -22.77 9.45 -18.44
C TYR A 3 -23.92 10.10 -19.22
N GLU A 4 -23.63 11.21 -19.90
CA GLU A 4 -24.56 11.95 -20.75
C GLU A 4 -24.02 11.99 -22.18
N HIS A 5 -24.89 11.72 -23.15
CA HIS A 5 -24.57 11.83 -24.58
C HIS A 5 -25.74 12.48 -25.31
N ASN A 6 -25.48 13.62 -25.98
CA ASN A 6 -26.50 14.40 -26.72
C ASN A 6 -27.77 14.73 -25.92
N GLY A 7 -27.65 14.94 -24.61
CA GLY A 7 -28.78 15.25 -23.73
C GLY A 7 -29.52 14.01 -23.18
N ASP A 8 -29.21 12.82 -23.70
CA ASP A 8 -29.76 11.56 -23.19
C ASP A 8 -28.85 10.93 -22.13
N ARG A 9 -29.49 10.27 -21.16
CA ARG A 9 -28.84 9.46 -20.12
C ARG A 9 -29.19 7.98 -20.33
N PRO A 10 -28.59 7.32 -21.34
CA PRO A 10 -28.98 5.96 -21.75
C PRO A 10 -28.80 4.91 -20.66
N PHE A 11 -27.97 5.17 -19.64
CA PHE A 11 -27.70 4.25 -18.53
C PHE A 11 -28.41 4.63 -17.23
N ALA A 12 -29.27 5.65 -17.22
CA ALA A 12 -29.93 6.10 -16.00
C ALA A 12 -30.71 4.99 -15.30
N SER A 13 -31.40 4.14 -16.08
CA SER A 13 -32.16 3.00 -15.54
C SER A 13 -31.29 1.85 -15.01
N LEU A 14 -29.98 1.86 -15.29
CA LEU A 14 -29.03 0.86 -14.80
C LEU A 14 -28.31 1.31 -13.52
N ILE A 15 -28.46 2.58 -13.13
CA ILE A 15 -27.85 3.15 -11.94
C ILE A 15 -28.88 3.09 -10.81
N ALA A 16 -28.51 2.49 -9.67
CA ALA A 16 -29.36 2.46 -8.50
C ALA A 16 -29.68 3.88 -8.00
N ASP A 17 -30.92 4.11 -7.57
CA ASP A 17 -31.39 5.39 -7.04
C ASP A 17 -30.60 5.85 -5.81
N SER A 18 -30.05 4.89 -5.05
CA SER A 18 -29.20 5.14 -3.89
C SER A 18 -27.93 4.30 -3.95
N ILE A 19 -26.82 4.94 -3.59
CA ILE A 19 -25.51 4.30 -3.48
C ILE A 19 -25.09 4.38 -2.01
N THR A 20 -24.97 3.22 -1.38
CA THR A 20 -24.42 3.13 -0.03
C THR A 20 -22.91 2.95 -0.14
N MET A 21 -22.16 3.87 0.45
CA MET A 21 -20.72 3.74 0.59
C MET A 21 -20.42 2.84 1.79
N VAL A 22 -19.66 1.77 1.56
CA VAL A 22 -19.17 0.88 2.62
C VAL A 22 -17.69 1.17 2.82
N ASP A 23 -17.28 1.41 4.05
CA ASP A 23 -15.86 1.51 4.44
C ASP A 23 -15.38 0.16 4.98
N PRO A 24 -14.78 -0.71 4.14
CA PRO A 24 -14.27 -1.99 4.61
C PRO A 24 -13.07 -1.82 5.55
N ALA A 25 -12.30 -0.74 5.45
CA ALA A 25 -11.12 -0.55 6.29
C ALA A 25 -11.53 -0.37 7.76
N GLU A 26 -12.56 0.43 8.02
CA GLU A 26 -13.12 0.60 9.36
C GLU A 26 -13.70 -0.71 9.90
N MET A 27 -14.48 -1.42 9.08
CA MET A 27 -15.09 -2.69 9.47
C MET A 27 -14.02 -3.73 9.83
N THR A 28 -12.97 -3.85 9.02
CA THR A 28 -11.84 -4.75 9.28
C THR A 28 -11.07 -4.35 10.54
N ALA A 29 -10.83 -3.06 10.80
CA ALA A 29 -10.16 -2.61 12.01
C ALA A 29 -10.94 -2.98 13.28
N ARG A 30 -12.28 -2.81 13.26
CA ARG A 30 -13.17 -3.19 14.36
C ARG A 30 -13.13 -4.70 14.61
N GLU A 31 -13.14 -5.50 13.55
CA GLU A 31 -13.12 -6.96 13.69
C GLU A 31 -11.76 -7.48 14.18
N LEU A 32 -10.65 -6.93 13.67
CA LEU A 32 -9.32 -7.24 14.16
C LEU A 32 -9.20 -6.94 15.66
N PHE A 33 -9.68 -5.78 16.12
CA PHE A 33 -9.65 -5.43 17.54
C PHE A 33 -10.42 -6.44 18.39
N ARG A 34 -11.62 -6.84 17.95
CA ARG A 34 -12.44 -7.84 18.66
C ARG A 34 -11.74 -9.19 18.74
N GLU A 35 -11.15 -9.65 17.64
CA GLU A 35 -10.45 -10.93 17.61
C GLU A 35 -9.17 -10.91 18.45
N MET A 36 -8.43 -9.79 18.45
CA MET A 36 -7.28 -9.62 19.35
C MET A 36 -7.70 -9.65 20.83
N ALA A 37 -8.81 -9.00 21.18
CA ALA A 37 -9.36 -9.01 22.53
C ALA A 37 -9.76 -10.44 22.96
N ARG A 38 -10.53 -11.13 22.10
CA ARG A 38 -11.01 -12.50 22.32
C ARG A 38 -9.86 -13.47 22.56
N ARG A 39 -8.76 -13.32 21.81
CA ARG A 39 -7.58 -14.18 21.87
C ARG A 39 -6.50 -13.68 22.84
N LYS A 40 -6.71 -12.55 23.50
CA LYS A 40 -5.74 -11.89 24.41
C LYS A 40 -4.38 -11.62 23.72
N LEU A 41 -4.42 -11.12 22.48
CA LEU A 41 -3.25 -10.86 21.65
C LEU A 41 -2.78 -9.39 21.67
N PHE A 42 -3.40 -8.54 22.49
CA PHE A 42 -2.90 -7.17 22.65
C PHE A 42 -1.51 -7.20 23.29
N ARG A 43 -0.62 -6.36 22.74
CA ARG A 43 0.71 -6.16 23.31
C ARG A 43 0.57 -5.61 24.73
N THR A 44 1.21 -6.27 25.69
CA THR A 44 1.37 -5.73 27.04
C THR A 44 2.37 -4.58 26.99
N PRO A 45 2.00 -3.35 27.39
CA PRO A 45 2.94 -2.26 27.45
C PRO A 45 4.01 -2.56 28.51
N VAL A 46 5.28 -2.56 28.11
CA VAL A 46 6.41 -2.65 29.04
C VAL A 46 6.74 -1.24 29.53
N ARG A 47 6.85 -1.08 30.86
CA ARG A 47 7.17 0.23 31.46
C ARG A 47 8.53 0.72 30.96
N GLY A 48 8.55 1.91 30.35
CA GLY A 48 9.77 2.54 29.81
C GLY A 48 10.03 2.23 28.34
N GLU A 49 9.28 1.33 27.71
CA GLU A 49 9.38 1.10 26.27
C GLU A 49 8.53 2.14 25.52
N SER A 50 9.15 2.91 24.63
CA SER A 50 8.43 3.76 23.69
C SER A 50 7.60 2.89 22.73
N ALA A 51 6.47 3.42 22.27
CA ALA A 51 5.74 2.79 21.17
C ALA A 51 6.71 2.64 19.99
N ARG A 52 6.83 1.43 19.44
CA ARG A 52 7.67 1.21 18.26
C ARG A 52 7.09 2.03 17.12
N LYS A 53 7.96 2.73 16.39
CA LYS A 53 7.58 3.48 15.20
C LYS A 53 6.96 2.53 14.17
N ASP A 54 5.90 2.99 13.49
CA ASP A 54 5.32 2.24 12.39
C ASP A 54 6.34 2.10 11.26
N GLN A 55 6.46 0.90 10.71
CA GLN A 55 7.37 0.60 9.62
C GLN A 55 6.56 0.30 8.36
N PHE A 56 6.97 0.90 7.25
CA PHE A 56 6.36 0.70 5.95
C PHE A 56 7.37 0.02 5.04
N PHE A 57 6.92 -0.93 4.25
CA PHE A 57 7.75 -1.68 3.33
C PHE A 57 7.11 -1.69 1.94
N MET A 58 7.95 -1.76 0.91
CA MET A 58 7.50 -1.88 -0.46
C MET A 58 8.38 -2.88 -1.23
N SER A 59 7.79 -3.46 -2.26
CA SER A 59 8.51 -4.30 -3.19
C SER A 59 9.11 -3.45 -4.31
N ILE A 60 10.42 -3.61 -4.54
CA ILE A 60 11.14 -2.99 -5.67
C ILE A 60 11.74 -4.08 -6.56
N ALA A 61 12.03 -3.76 -7.82
CA ALA A 61 12.79 -4.68 -8.66
C ALA A 61 14.16 -4.92 -8.03
N ASN A 62 14.60 -6.18 -7.95
CA ASN A 62 15.87 -6.53 -7.33
C ASN A 62 17.03 -5.96 -8.16
N PRO A 63 17.83 -5.02 -7.61
CA PRO A 63 18.93 -4.43 -8.36
C PRO A 63 20.04 -5.43 -8.71
N GLY A 64 20.16 -6.49 -7.91
CA GLY A 64 21.15 -7.56 -8.07
C GLY A 64 20.72 -8.73 -8.95
N CYS A 65 19.46 -8.78 -9.38
CA CYS A 65 19.00 -9.81 -10.31
C CYS A 65 19.38 -9.40 -11.74
N ALA A 66 20.23 -10.20 -12.39
CA ALA A 66 20.69 -9.94 -13.76
C ALA A 66 19.61 -10.27 -14.80
N GLU A 67 18.75 -11.24 -14.48
CA GLU A 67 17.64 -11.71 -15.31
C GLU A 67 16.47 -10.70 -15.31
N ALA A 68 16.34 -9.90 -14.25
CA ALA A 68 15.29 -8.92 -14.11
C ALA A 68 15.50 -7.74 -15.08
N LYS A 69 14.56 -7.59 -16.02
CA LYS A 69 14.52 -6.40 -16.89
C LYS A 69 13.89 -5.23 -16.13
N ARG A 70 14.58 -4.09 -16.17
CA ARG A 70 14.20 -2.88 -15.44
C ARG A 70 14.10 -1.69 -16.39
N ASN A 71 13.17 -0.80 -16.08
CA ASN A 71 13.03 0.50 -16.72
C ASN A 71 14.12 1.46 -16.22
N ALA A 72 14.25 2.62 -16.86
CA ALA A 72 15.21 3.66 -16.47
C ALA A 72 14.98 4.21 -15.06
N ASP A 73 13.75 4.14 -14.55
CA ASP A 73 13.38 4.54 -13.18
C ASP A 73 13.62 3.42 -12.14
N GLY A 74 14.21 2.29 -12.56
CA GLY A 74 14.47 1.14 -11.70
C GLY A 74 13.25 0.23 -11.45
N SER A 75 12.08 0.58 -11.96
CA SER A 75 10.90 -0.28 -11.87
C SER A 75 11.04 -1.53 -12.74
N LEU A 76 10.32 -2.59 -12.38
CA LEU A 76 10.31 -3.81 -13.18
C LEU A 76 9.64 -3.55 -14.54
N ASP A 77 10.31 -3.96 -15.62
CA ASP A 77 9.77 -3.83 -16.96
C ASP A 77 8.41 -4.55 -17.07
N ARG A 78 7.46 -3.94 -17.77
CA ARG A 78 6.07 -4.43 -17.82
C ARG A 78 6.00 -5.77 -18.54
N ASP A 79 6.65 -5.87 -19.69
CA ASP A 79 6.55 -7.04 -20.55
C ASP A 79 7.30 -8.22 -19.90
N TYR A 80 8.41 -7.96 -19.20
CA TYR A 80 9.03 -8.92 -18.31
C TYR A 80 8.11 -9.36 -17.15
N LYS A 81 7.50 -8.40 -16.42
CA LYS A 81 6.64 -8.69 -15.25
C LYS A 81 5.46 -9.59 -15.57
N TYR A 82 4.82 -9.38 -16.73
CA TYR A 82 3.64 -10.16 -17.14
C TYR A 82 3.98 -11.32 -18.09
N GLY A 83 5.21 -11.39 -18.61
CA GLY A 83 5.70 -12.49 -19.45
C GLY A 83 6.55 -13.53 -18.73
N ARG A 84 6.97 -13.27 -17.48
CA ARG A 84 7.79 -14.20 -16.69
C ARG A 84 7.08 -15.54 -16.46
N GLN A 85 7.86 -16.62 -16.52
CA GLN A 85 7.35 -17.98 -16.31
C GLN A 85 7.00 -18.19 -14.82
N PRO A 86 5.73 -18.50 -14.49
CA PRO A 86 5.37 -18.84 -13.11
C PRO A 86 6.12 -20.08 -12.61
N GLY A 87 6.41 -20.13 -11.31
CA GLY A 87 7.06 -21.29 -10.67
C GLY A 87 8.60 -21.27 -10.66
N GLN A 88 9.24 -20.21 -11.17
CA GLN A 88 10.68 -20.03 -11.07
C GLN A 88 11.10 -19.37 -9.74
N PHE A 89 10.98 -20.10 -8.63
CA PHE A 89 11.27 -19.57 -7.28
C PHE A 89 12.76 -19.26 -7.02
N ALA A 90 13.66 -19.72 -7.89
CA ALA A 90 15.09 -19.43 -7.79
C ALA A 90 15.44 -18.01 -8.28
N ILE A 91 14.55 -17.34 -9.00
CA ILE A 91 14.76 -15.97 -9.49
C ILE A 91 14.05 -15.00 -8.55
N GLU A 92 14.85 -14.28 -7.76
CA GLU A 92 14.36 -13.18 -6.93
C GLU A 92 14.42 -11.86 -7.72
N ASP A 93 13.46 -11.67 -8.63
CA ASP A 93 13.39 -10.45 -9.46
C ASP A 93 12.86 -9.22 -8.70
N THR A 94 12.38 -9.42 -7.47
CA THR A 94 11.72 -8.43 -6.64
C THR A 94 12.14 -8.64 -5.19
N ILE A 95 12.53 -7.56 -4.49
CA ILE A 95 12.89 -7.60 -3.06
C ILE A 95 11.99 -6.66 -2.25
N CYS A 96 11.82 -6.98 -0.97
CA CYS A 96 11.10 -6.14 -0.01
C CYS A 96 12.08 -5.23 0.74
N VAL A 97 11.88 -3.92 0.65
CA VAL A 97 12.74 -2.91 1.29
C VAL A 97 11.91 -1.97 2.15
N PRO A 98 12.51 -1.32 3.18
CA PRO A 98 11.87 -0.20 3.86
C PRO A 98 11.43 0.85 2.84
N MET A 99 10.21 1.34 2.99
CA MET A 99 9.66 2.36 2.11
C MET A 99 10.25 3.71 2.50
N GLU A 100 11.11 4.25 1.64
CA GLU A 100 11.65 5.60 1.76
C GLU A 100 11.05 6.50 0.68
N ILE A 101 10.87 7.79 1.00
CA ILE A 101 10.31 8.78 0.05
C ILE A 101 11.18 8.92 -1.20
N SER A 102 12.50 8.74 -1.06
CA SER A 102 13.48 8.75 -2.14
C SER A 102 13.24 7.65 -3.19
N LEU A 103 12.64 6.52 -2.79
CA LEU A 103 12.36 5.37 -3.65
C LEU A 103 11.00 5.47 -4.35
N LEU A 104 10.18 6.46 -3.98
CA LEU A 104 8.83 6.62 -4.52
C LEU A 104 8.82 7.52 -5.76
N PRO A 105 8.10 7.14 -6.82
CA PRO A 105 7.81 8.05 -7.92
C PRO A 105 7.11 9.32 -7.40
N VAL A 106 7.38 10.46 -8.05
CA VAL A 106 6.85 11.78 -7.66
C VAL A 106 5.32 11.77 -7.52
N SER A 107 4.61 11.04 -8.38
CA SER A 107 3.16 10.87 -8.30
C SER A 107 2.71 10.18 -7.01
N SER A 108 3.40 9.12 -6.60
CA SER A 108 3.11 8.38 -5.36
C SER A 108 3.40 9.24 -4.14
N THR A 109 4.53 9.95 -4.13
CA THR A 109 4.87 10.91 -3.07
C THR A 109 3.81 11.99 -2.92
N ASN A 110 3.33 12.56 -4.03
CA ASN A 110 2.25 13.55 -4.02
C ASN A 110 0.92 12.98 -3.52
N LEU A 111 0.58 11.76 -3.90
CA LEU A 111 -0.62 11.08 -3.43
C LEU A 111 -0.57 10.87 -1.91
N ILE A 112 0.51 10.30 -1.38
CA ILE A 112 0.65 10.04 0.06
C ILE A 112 0.55 11.36 0.83
N ARG A 113 1.28 12.39 0.38
CA ARG A 113 1.27 13.71 1.03
C ARG A 113 -0.13 14.36 1.03
N SER A 114 -0.86 14.29 -0.08
CA SER A 114 -2.11 15.04 -0.27
C SER A 114 -3.37 14.29 0.17
N ARG A 115 -3.34 12.95 0.17
CA ARG A 115 -4.52 12.10 0.42
C ARG A 115 -4.37 11.20 1.64
N LEU A 116 -3.15 10.93 2.11
CA LEU A 116 -2.86 10.02 3.22
C LEU A 116 -1.99 10.73 4.29
N PRO A 117 -2.48 11.81 4.90
CA PRO A 117 -1.69 12.65 5.81
C PRO A 117 -1.13 11.88 7.01
N GLU A 118 -1.88 10.92 7.56
CA GLU A 118 -1.42 10.08 8.66
C GLU A 118 -0.24 9.17 8.26
N VAL A 119 -0.29 8.63 7.03
CA VAL A 119 0.83 7.83 6.49
C VAL A 119 2.04 8.72 6.26
N TRP A 120 1.85 9.90 5.67
CA TRP A 120 2.92 10.88 5.46
C TRP A 120 3.64 11.25 6.77
N THR A 121 2.87 11.51 7.83
CA THR A 121 3.41 11.84 9.16
C THR A 121 4.23 10.68 9.73
N ARG A 122 3.70 9.45 9.69
CA ARG A 122 4.38 8.27 10.25
C ARG A 122 5.64 7.89 9.47
N LEU A 123 5.62 8.06 8.14
CA LEU A 123 6.78 7.79 7.27
C LEU A 123 7.95 8.74 7.56
N ASN A 124 7.65 10.00 7.90
CA ASN A 124 8.63 11.04 8.20
C ASN A 124 8.96 11.19 9.70
N ALA A 125 8.32 10.41 10.58
CA ALA A 125 8.62 10.49 12.00
C ALA A 125 10.10 10.15 12.24
N PRO A 126 10.83 10.89 13.10
CA PRO A 126 12.21 10.54 13.42
C PRO A 126 12.25 9.15 14.05
N ASP A 127 13.33 8.40 13.80
CA ASP A 127 13.55 7.15 14.53
C ASP A 127 13.67 7.48 16.01
N SER A 128 12.96 6.70 16.84
CA SER A 128 13.10 6.84 18.29
C SER A 128 14.55 6.55 18.65
N PRO A 129 15.20 7.37 19.50
CA PRO A 129 16.56 7.12 19.90
C PRO A 129 16.65 5.72 20.48
N THR A 130 17.55 4.91 19.91
CA THR A 130 17.92 3.60 20.43
C THR A 130 18.35 3.79 21.88
N GLN A 131 17.59 3.23 22.82
CA GLN A 131 18.05 3.06 24.21
C GLN A 131 18.93 1.82 24.29
#